data_AF-A0A661FC02-F1
#
_entry.id   AF-A0A661FC02-F1
#
_cell.length_a   1.000
_cell.length_b   1.000
_cell.length_c   1.000
_cell.angle_alpha   90.00
_cell.angle_beta   90.00
_cell.angle_gamma   90.00
#
_symmetry.space_group_name_H-M   'P 1'
#
loop_
_entity.id
_entity.type
_entity.pdbx_description
1 polymer ?
#
loop_
_entity_poly.entity_id
_entity_poly.type
_entity_poly.pdbx_seq_one_letter_code
_entity_poly.pdbx_strand_id
1 'polypeptide(L)'
;MAATNRQITYNHDISGFHRRFNRFITELKKSVSSSGSLVNAFDKKRLATYIAALRSYQKWVTDQPALDLPDTHPRAYELDDNPEYVDLENESIVDAIRMLELARDELVRSQSSRSAAGLIEHDDVRLTAMINKIDSFLTSYIEEITPLDLPESSPQTEMSGDGQTGV
;
A
#
# COMPACT_ATOMS: atom_id res chain seq x y z
N MET A 1 0.91 20.43 -21.82
CA MET A 1 0.15 20.06 -20.61
C MET A 1 -0.17 18.59 -20.75
N ALA A 2 0.48 17.71 -19.97
CA ALA A 2 0.12 16.29 -19.98
C ALA A 2 -1.29 16.18 -19.40
N ALA A 3 -2.21 15.54 -20.13
CA ALA A 3 -3.51 15.21 -19.57
C ALA A 3 -3.27 14.25 -18.41
N THR A 4 -3.46 14.72 -17.17
CA THR A 4 -3.49 13.85 -16.00
C THR A 4 -4.69 12.93 -16.19
N ASN A 5 -4.43 11.71 -16.64
CA ASN A 5 -5.46 10.74 -16.96
C ASN A 5 -6.04 10.25 -15.63
N ARG A 6 -7.05 10.97 -15.11
CA ARG A 6 -7.65 10.68 -13.80
C ARG A 6 -8.24 9.27 -13.84
N GLN A 7 -7.80 8.42 -12.93
CA GLN A 7 -8.33 7.08 -12.79
C GLN A 7 -9.73 7.16 -12.18
N ILE A 8 -10.64 6.33 -12.67
CA ILE A 8 -12.02 6.26 -12.17
C ILE A 8 -12.38 4.82 -11.82
N THR A 9 -13.29 4.66 -10.87
CA THR A 9 -13.98 3.41 -10.58
C THR A 9 -15.48 3.65 -10.49
N TYR A 10 -16.30 2.64 -10.76
CA TYR A 10 -17.75 2.70 -10.54
C TYR A 10 -18.17 2.06 -9.22
N ASN A 11 -17.19 1.57 -8.46
CA ASN A 11 -17.37 0.86 -7.21
C ASN A 11 -16.87 1.71 -6.03
N HIS A 12 -17.79 2.06 -5.14
CA HIS A 12 -17.48 2.89 -3.98
C HIS A 12 -16.58 2.18 -2.96
N ASP A 13 -16.65 0.86 -2.85
CA ASP A 13 -15.78 0.08 -1.96
C ASP A 13 -14.33 0.12 -2.45
N ILE A 14 -14.13 0.03 -3.77
CA ILE A 14 -12.81 0.14 -4.40
C ILE A 14 -12.23 1.54 -4.25
N SER A 15 -13.05 2.60 -4.35
CA SER A 15 -12.61 3.95 -4.00
C SER A 15 -12.11 4.02 -2.54
N GLY A 16 -12.82 3.35 -1.63
CA GLY A 16 -12.38 3.20 -0.24
C GLY A 16 -11.05 2.44 -0.07
N PHE A 17 -10.84 1.36 -0.82
CA PHE A 17 -9.56 0.64 -0.81
C PHE A 17 -8.42 1.50 -1.33
N HIS A 18 -8.62 2.13 -2.48
CA HIS A 18 -7.62 2.97 -3.14
C HIS A 18 -7.10 4.06 -2.19
N ARG A 19 -7.99 4.77 -1.50
CA ARG A 19 -7.62 5.77 -0.47
C ARG A 19 -6.77 5.18 0.66
N ARG A 20 -7.10 3.98 1.13
CA ARG A 20 -6.34 3.31 2.21
C ARG A 20 -4.95 2.90 1.73
N PHE A 21 -4.85 2.29 0.55
CA PHE A 21 -3.55 1.95 -0.06
C PHE A 21 -2.69 3.18 -0.22
N ASN A 22 -3.21 4.27 -0.80
CA ASN A 22 -2.47 5.51 -0.98
C ASN A 22 -1.96 6.06 0.34
N ARG A 23 -2.83 6.11 1.37
CA ARG A 23 -2.41 6.55 2.71
C ARG A 23 -1.30 5.67 3.28
N PHE A 24 -1.43 4.35 3.22
CA PHE A 24 -0.41 3.44 3.78
C PHE A 24 0.92 3.53 3.03
N ILE A 25 0.88 3.69 1.70
CA ILE A 25 2.07 3.95 0.87
C ILE A 25 2.74 5.26 1.30
N THR A 26 1.98 6.35 1.45
CA THR A 26 2.52 7.64 1.90
C THR A 26 3.13 7.56 3.30
N GLU A 27 2.49 6.85 4.22
CA GLU A 27 3.01 6.67 5.58
C GLU A 27 4.31 5.85 5.61
N LEU A 28 4.41 4.80 4.79
CA LEU A 28 5.65 4.02 4.68
C LEU A 28 6.79 4.84 4.07
N LYS A 29 6.52 5.68 3.07
CA LYS A 29 7.51 6.62 2.49
C LYS A 29 8.08 7.56 3.56
N LYS A 30 7.23 8.01 4.49
CA LYS A 30 7.60 8.92 5.59
C LYS A 30 8.07 8.21 6.86
N SER A 31 8.20 6.88 6.83
CA SER A 31 8.65 6.11 8.00
C SER A 31 10.11 6.39 8.31
N VAL A 32 10.52 6.23 9.57
CA VAL A 32 11.92 6.47 9.98
C VAL A 32 12.84 5.45 9.30
N SER A 33 12.34 4.23 9.09
CA SER A 33 13.09 3.19 8.38
C SER A 33 13.24 3.44 6.89
N SER A 34 12.64 4.48 6.29
CA SER A 34 12.76 4.71 4.84
C SER A 34 14.13 5.22 4.42
N SER A 35 14.85 5.89 5.32
CA SER A 35 16.18 6.50 5.09
C SER A 35 17.33 5.71 5.74
N GLY A 36 17.17 4.41 5.96
CA GLY A 36 18.23 3.58 6.53
C GLY A 36 17.99 2.11 6.23
N SER A 37 18.99 1.26 6.41
CA SER A 37 18.97 -0.13 5.94
C SER A 37 18.12 -1.07 6.81
N LEU A 38 17.87 -0.67 8.07
CA LEU A 38 17.08 -1.45 9.03
C LEU A 38 15.62 -1.01 9.06
N VAL A 39 14.70 -1.98 9.02
CA VAL A 39 13.30 -1.76 9.41
C VAL A 39 13.18 -1.89 10.93
N ASN A 40 12.95 -0.79 11.63
CA ASN A 40 12.84 -0.80 13.10
C ASN A 40 11.51 -1.44 13.57
N ALA A 41 11.46 -1.80 14.85
CA ALA A 41 10.30 -2.49 15.44
C ALA A 41 8.99 -1.67 15.37
N PHE A 42 9.06 -0.33 15.44
CA PHE A 42 7.87 0.52 15.33
C PHE A 42 7.31 0.52 13.91
N ASP A 43 8.19 0.52 12.90
CA ASP A 43 7.82 0.45 11.49
C ASP A 43 7.27 -0.92 11.10
N LYS A 44 7.84 -2.01 11.62
CA LYS A 44 7.26 -3.37 11.51
C LYS A 44 5.84 -3.40 12.07
N LYS A 45 5.64 -2.88 13.28
CA LYS A 45 4.32 -2.84 13.93
C LYS A 45 3.31 -1.97 13.16
N ARG A 46 3.75 -0.85 12.59
CA ARG A 46 2.91 0.01 11.72
C ARG A 46 2.48 -0.73 10.47
N LEU A 47 3.41 -1.38 9.77
CA LEU A 47 3.10 -2.19 8.59
C LEU A 47 2.09 -3.30 8.92
N ALA A 48 2.29 -4.04 10.01
CA ALA A 48 1.35 -5.05 10.49
C ALA A 48 -0.06 -4.46 10.73
N THR A 49 -0.14 -3.26 11.31
CA THR A 49 -1.42 -2.57 11.54
C THR A 49 -2.10 -2.17 10.24
N TYR A 50 -1.34 -1.75 9.22
CA TYR A 50 -1.88 -1.43 7.89
C TYR A 50 -2.43 -2.67 7.19
N ILE A 51 -1.69 -3.79 7.25
CA ILE A 51 -2.13 -5.09 6.72
C ILE A 51 -3.43 -5.53 7.41
N ALA A 52 -3.48 -5.47 8.74
CA ALA A 52 -4.68 -5.81 9.51
C ALA A 52 -5.88 -4.92 9.16
N ALA A 53 -5.66 -3.63 8.93
CA ALA A 53 -6.69 -2.70 8.49
C ALA A 53 -7.23 -3.04 7.09
N LEU A 54 -6.36 -3.44 6.15
CA LEU A 54 -6.77 -3.91 4.82
C LEU A 54 -7.62 -5.18 4.92
N ARG A 55 -7.17 -6.18 5.69
CA ARG A 55 -7.94 -7.42 5.94
C ARG A 55 -9.31 -7.13 6.54
N SER A 56 -9.35 -6.25 7.55
CA SER A 56 -10.59 -5.89 8.23
C SER A 56 -11.57 -5.20 7.30
N TYR A 57 -11.08 -4.30 6.45
CA TYR A 57 -11.93 -3.61 5.48
C TYR A 57 -12.41 -4.56 4.38
N GLN A 58 -11.54 -5.42 3.87
CA GLN A 58 -11.93 -6.46 2.91
C GLN A 58 -13.02 -7.36 3.46
N LYS A 59 -12.82 -7.89 4.68
CA LYS A 59 -13.85 -8.68 5.36
C LYS A 59 -15.17 -7.92 5.49
N TRP A 60 -15.11 -6.65 5.89
CA TRP A 60 -16.32 -5.85 6.02
C TRP A 60 -17.06 -5.71 4.68
N VAL A 61 -16.34 -5.47 3.57
CA VAL A 61 -16.91 -5.36 2.22
C VAL A 61 -17.52 -6.68 1.77
N THR A 62 -16.84 -7.82 1.98
CA THR A 62 -17.32 -9.13 1.53
C THR A 62 -18.42 -9.72 2.38
N ASP A 63 -18.53 -9.31 3.65
CA ASP A 63 -19.64 -9.69 4.53
C ASP A 63 -20.96 -8.95 4.18
N GLN A 64 -20.90 -7.89 3.37
CA GLN A 64 -22.12 -7.16 2.97
C GLN A 64 -22.94 -7.95 1.94
N PRO A 65 -24.28 -7.81 1.94
CA PRO A 65 -25.10 -8.37 0.88
C PRO A 65 -24.78 -7.72 -0.48
N ALA A 66 -25.04 -8.44 -1.57
CA ALA A 66 -24.92 -7.88 -2.91
C ALA A 66 -25.94 -6.74 -3.13
N LEU A 67 -25.47 -5.56 -3.52
CA LEU A 67 -26.29 -4.36 -3.74
C LEU A 67 -26.29 -3.98 -5.23
N ASP A 68 -27.47 -3.97 -5.85
CA ASP A 68 -27.65 -3.69 -7.29
C ASP A 68 -27.78 -2.18 -7.61
N LEU A 69 -28.10 -1.34 -6.61
CA LEU A 69 -28.08 0.13 -6.66
C LEU A 69 -28.52 0.79 -8.01
N PRO A 70 -29.65 0.41 -8.61
CA PRO A 70 -29.98 0.71 -10.01
C PRO A 70 -30.14 2.21 -10.31
N ASP A 71 -30.64 2.99 -9.36
CA ASP A 71 -30.86 4.43 -9.55
C ASP A 71 -29.58 5.26 -9.38
N THR A 72 -28.53 4.67 -8.82
CA THR A 72 -27.26 5.37 -8.53
C THR A 72 -26.08 4.83 -9.33
N HIS A 73 -26.20 3.63 -9.90
CA HIS A 73 -25.20 3.04 -10.78
C HIS A 73 -25.55 3.28 -12.26
N PRO A 74 -24.58 3.62 -13.13
CA PRO A 74 -23.16 3.83 -12.85
C PRO A 74 -22.86 5.24 -12.34
N ARG A 75 -22.30 5.35 -11.14
CA ARG A 75 -21.67 6.57 -10.62
C ARG A 75 -20.17 6.43 -10.71
N ALA A 76 -19.51 7.35 -11.43
CA ALA A 76 -18.05 7.41 -11.46
C ALA A 76 -17.53 8.05 -10.17
N TYR A 77 -16.58 7.38 -9.53
CA TYR A 77 -15.78 7.92 -8.45
C TYR A 77 -14.39 8.24 -9.01
N GLU A 78 -14.01 9.51 -8.96
CA GLU A 78 -12.64 9.93 -9.25
C GLU A 78 -11.72 9.39 -8.15
N LEU A 79 -10.65 8.71 -8.56
CA LEU A 79 -9.64 8.22 -7.65
C LEU A 79 -8.57 9.30 -7.44
N ASP A 80 -8.07 9.40 -6.22
CA ASP A 80 -6.97 10.30 -5.90
C ASP A 80 -5.72 9.94 -6.74
N ASP A 81 -4.84 10.91 -6.96
CA ASP A 81 -3.58 10.63 -7.64
C ASP A 81 -2.75 9.64 -6.81
N ASN A 82 -2.05 8.75 -7.51
CA ASN A 82 -1.15 7.80 -6.86
C ASN A 82 0.00 8.58 -6.19
N PRO A 83 0.42 8.20 -4.96
CA PRO A 83 1.50 8.90 -4.27
C PRO A 83 2.79 8.86 -5.10
N GLU A 84 3.41 10.03 -5.33
CA GLU A 84 4.63 10.15 -6.12
C GLU A 84 5.74 9.22 -5.61
N TYR A 85 6.44 8.58 -6.55
CA TYR A 85 7.56 7.71 -6.22
C TYR A 85 8.74 8.56 -5.71
N VAL A 86 9.37 8.10 -4.63
CA VAL A 86 10.57 8.70 -4.05
C VAL A 86 11.58 7.56 -3.95
N ASP A 87 12.82 7.80 -4.37
CA ASP A 87 13.90 6.87 -4.12
C ASP A 87 14.14 6.79 -2.61
N LEU A 88 13.84 5.63 -2.04
CA LEU A 88 14.07 5.33 -0.63
C LEU A 88 15.30 4.42 -0.53
N GLU A 89 16.12 4.62 0.50
CA GLU A 89 17.32 3.81 0.71
C GLU A 89 16.99 2.39 1.19
N ASN A 90 15.86 2.23 1.92
CA ASN A 90 15.47 0.94 2.46
C ASN A 90 14.74 0.07 1.44
N GLU A 91 15.44 -0.93 0.90
CA GLU A 91 14.89 -1.89 -0.06
C GLU A 91 13.65 -2.63 0.47
N SER A 92 13.61 -2.97 1.76
CA SER A 92 12.44 -3.65 2.35
C SER A 92 11.20 -2.76 2.35
N ILE A 93 11.37 -1.46 2.62
CA ILE A 93 10.26 -0.50 2.55
C ILE A 93 9.83 -0.27 1.10
N VAL A 94 10.79 -0.19 0.17
CA VAL A 94 10.52 -0.07 -1.28
C VAL A 94 9.70 -1.26 -1.76
N ASP A 95 10.09 -2.48 -1.42
CA ASP A 95 9.40 -3.68 -1.88
C ASP A 95 8.01 -3.83 -1.24
N ALA A 96 7.85 -3.46 0.04
CA ALA A 96 6.55 -3.39 0.68
C ALA A 96 5.62 -2.38 -0.04
N ILE A 97 6.14 -1.20 -0.40
CA ILE A 97 5.39 -0.18 -1.16
C ILE A 97 5.01 -0.72 -2.54
N ARG A 98 5.93 -1.34 -3.28
CA ARG A 98 5.65 -1.93 -4.60
C ARG A 98 4.53 -2.97 -4.54
N MET A 99 4.52 -3.82 -3.53
CA MET A 99 3.45 -4.81 -3.36
C MET A 99 2.10 -4.17 -3.04
N LEU A 100 2.07 -3.11 -2.22
CA LEU A 100 0.85 -2.33 -1.95
C LEU A 100 0.36 -1.60 -3.20
N GLU A 101 1.27 -1.02 -3.98
CA GLU A 101 0.96 -0.36 -5.26
C GLU A 101 0.35 -1.37 -6.24
N LEU A 102 0.97 -2.53 -6.43
CA LEU A 102 0.43 -3.59 -7.28
C LEU A 102 -0.95 -4.06 -6.81
N ALA A 103 -1.15 -4.25 -5.51
CA ALA A 103 -2.45 -4.67 -4.97
C ALA A 103 -3.54 -3.63 -5.26
N ARG A 104 -3.25 -2.34 -5.04
CA ARG A 104 -4.15 -1.21 -5.37
C ARG A 104 -4.49 -1.20 -6.86
N ASP A 105 -3.45 -1.21 -7.68
CA ASP A 105 -3.51 -1.07 -9.12
C ASP A 105 -4.28 -2.21 -9.79
N GLU A 106 -4.09 -3.42 -9.31
CA GLU A 106 -4.82 -4.61 -9.74
C GLU A 106 -6.30 -4.51 -9.35
N LEU A 107 -6.60 -4.08 -8.12
CA LEU A 107 -7.96 -3.93 -7.64
C LEU A 107 -8.74 -2.86 -8.41
N VAL A 108 -8.11 -1.71 -8.69
CA VAL A 108 -8.74 -0.63 -9.48
C VAL A 108 -9.06 -1.06 -10.91
N ARG A 109 -8.23 -1.94 -11.50
CA ARG A 109 -8.41 -2.46 -12.86
C ARG A 109 -9.26 -3.74 -12.93
N SER A 110 -9.71 -4.23 -11.77
CA SER A 110 -10.49 -5.46 -11.66
C SER A 110 -11.90 -5.36 -12.24
N GLN A 111 -12.57 -6.51 -12.38
CA GLN A 111 -13.97 -6.53 -12.82
C GLN A 111 -14.90 -5.91 -11.77
N SER A 112 -14.59 -6.08 -10.48
CA SER A 112 -15.33 -5.46 -9.38
C SER A 112 -15.36 -3.93 -9.49
N SER A 113 -14.36 -3.30 -10.12
CA SER A 113 -14.31 -1.84 -10.37
C SER A 113 -15.42 -1.33 -11.28
N ARG A 114 -16.06 -2.22 -12.04
CA ARG A 114 -17.18 -1.90 -12.92
C ARG A 114 -18.55 -2.16 -12.26
N SER A 115 -18.56 -2.76 -11.06
CA SER A 115 -19.78 -3.02 -10.31
C SER A 115 -20.12 -1.82 -9.40
N ALA A 116 -21.35 -1.73 -8.91
CA ALA A 116 -21.75 -0.63 -8.01
C ALA A 116 -21.10 -0.71 -6.61
N ALA A 117 -20.91 -1.94 -6.13
CA ALA A 117 -20.49 -2.27 -4.76
C ALA A 117 -19.83 -3.65 -4.70
N GLY A 118 -19.13 -3.93 -3.61
CA GLY A 118 -18.63 -5.26 -3.25
C GLY A 118 -17.41 -5.71 -4.05
N LEU A 119 -17.00 -6.96 -3.82
CA LEU A 119 -15.97 -7.66 -4.58
C LEU A 119 -16.56 -8.97 -5.10
N ILE A 120 -16.29 -9.29 -6.36
CA ILE A 120 -16.55 -10.65 -6.86
C ILE A 120 -15.50 -11.61 -6.30
N GLU A 121 -15.85 -12.89 -6.22
CA GLU A 121 -15.02 -13.93 -5.61
C GLU A 121 -13.58 -13.94 -6.14
N HIS A 122 -13.37 -13.84 -7.46
CA HIS A 122 -12.04 -13.85 -8.05
C HIS A 122 -11.17 -12.65 -7.65
N ASP A 123 -11.78 -11.48 -7.50
CA ASP A 123 -11.07 -10.26 -7.11
C ASP A 123 -10.76 -10.27 -5.60
N ASP A 124 -11.69 -10.80 -4.79
CA ASP A 124 -11.49 -11.01 -3.36
C ASP A 124 -10.35 -12.01 -3.07
N VAL A 125 -10.31 -13.14 -3.77
CA VAL A 125 -9.22 -14.12 -3.65
C VAL A 125 -7.88 -13.51 -4.04
N ARG A 126 -7.84 -12.71 -5.11
CA ARG A 126 -6.61 -12.04 -5.57
C ARG A 126 -6.11 -11.00 -4.55
N LEU A 127 -7.02 -10.19 -4.01
CA LEU A 127 -6.71 -9.23 -2.96
C LEU A 127 -6.20 -9.93 -1.70
N THR A 128 -6.85 -11.02 -1.28
CA THR A 128 -6.40 -11.86 -0.16
C THR A 128 -4.99 -12.38 -0.38
N ALA A 129 -4.70 -12.91 -1.57
CA ALA A 129 -3.38 -13.42 -1.90
C ALA A 129 -2.30 -12.32 -1.83
N MET A 130 -2.60 -11.11 -2.31
CA MET A 130 -1.68 -9.97 -2.22
C MET A 130 -1.44 -9.55 -0.77
N ILE A 131 -2.49 -9.46 0.04
CA ILE A 131 -2.37 -9.12 1.46
C ILE A 131 -1.56 -10.19 2.21
N ASN A 132 -1.82 -11.47 1.97
CA ASN A 132 -1.04 -12.58 2.54
C ASN A 132 0.44 -12.53 2.13
N LYS A 133 0.73 -12.12 0.89
CA LYS A 133 2.11 -11.99 0.42
C LYS A 133 2.84 -10.88 1.16
N ILE A 134 2.21 -9.72 1.36
CA ILE A 134 2.80 -8.59 2.10
C ILE A 134 3.02 -8.98 3.57
N ASP A 135 2.05 -9.68 4.17
CA ASP A 135 2.14 -10.21 5.53
C ASP A 135 3.29 -11.20 5.70
N SER A 136 3.40 -12.16 4.78
CA SER A 136 4.52 -13.12 4.77
C SER A 136 5.87 -12.43 4.54
N PHE A 137 5.93 -11.37 3.73
CA PHE A 137 7.15 -10.60 3.58
C PHE A 137 7.57 -9.92 4.89
N LEU A 138 6.61 -9.40 5.66
CA LEU A 138 6.90 -8.85 6.98
C LEU A 138 7.39 -9.94 7.95
N THR A 139 6.65 -11.04 8.09
CA THR A 139 6.90 -12.04 9.15
C THR A 139 8.02 -13.02 8.81
N SER A 140 8.23 -13.34 7.54
CA SER A 140 9.15 -14.40 7.10
C SER A 140 10.39 -13.89 6.39
N TYR A 141 10.42 -12.61 5.99
CA TYR A 141 11.60 -12.01 5.37
C TYR A 141 12.17 -10.89 6.24
N ILE A 142 11.38 -9.82 6.47
CA ILE A 142 11.85 -8.67 7.24
C ILE A 142 12.20 -9.09 8.67
N GLU A 143 11.34 -9.84 9.36
CA GLU A 143 11.60 -10.26 10.75
C GLU A 143 12.77 -11.23 10.90
N GLU A 144 13.02 -12.10 9.92
CA GLU A 144 14.10 -13.10 10.00
C GLU A 144 15.47 -12.56 9.58
N ILE A 145 15.52 -11.67 8.60
CA ILE A 145 16.78 -11.26 7.94
C ILE A 145 17.30 -9.91 8.45
N THR A 146 16.46 -9.07 9.09
CA THR A 146 16.95 -7.80 9.65
C THR A 146 17.44 -7.93 11.10
N PRO A 147 18.62 -7.37 11.45
CA PRO A 147 19.47 -6.50 10.63
C PRO A 147 20.35 -7.26 9.63
N LEU A 148 20.34 -6.84 8.37
CA LEU A 148 21.37 -7.20 7.40
C LEU A 148 22.55 -6.23 7.59
N ASP A 149 23.73 -6.76 7.90
CA ASP A 149 24.93 -5.95 8.08
C ASP A 149 25.48 -5.52 6.71
N LEU A 150 25.38 -4.23 6.39
CA LEU A 150 25.79 -3.62 5.13
C LEU A 150 26.77 -2.45 5.39
N PRO A 151 27.98 -2.73 5.90
CA PRO A 151 28.89 -1.68 6.37
C PRO A 151 29.48 -0.82 5.24
N GLU A 152 29.47 -1.28 3.98
CA GLU A 152 30.12 -0.57 2.86
C GLU A 152 29.16 0.06 1.84
N SER A 153 27.85 -0.21 1.91
CA SER A 153 26.86 0.24 0.90
C SER A 153 25.73 1.09 1.46
N SER A 154 25.80 1.47 2.75
CA SER A 154 24.79 2.29 3.42
C SER A 154 25.47 3.43 4.19
N PRO A 155 25.07 4.70 3.97
CA PRO A 155 24.03 5.19 3.05
C PRO A 155 24.48 5.25 1.58
N GLN A 156 23.54 5.10 0.65
CA GLN A 156 23.80 5.16 -0.79
C GLN A 156 24.08 6.58 -1.29
N THR A 157 23.77 7.58 -0.47
CA THR A 157 24.10 8.99 -0.70
C THR A 157 25.18 9.45 0.27
N GLU A 158 26.12 10.27 -0.19
CA GLU A 158 27.10 10.91 0.71
C GLU A 158 26.33 11.75 1.75
N MET A 159 26.51 11.44 3.03
CA MET A 159 25.98 12.25 4.13
C MET A 159 26.66 13.62 4.11
N SER A 160 26.02 14.62 3.52
CA SER A 160 26.42 16.02 3.67
C SER A 160 25.69 16.63 4.86
N GLY A 161 26.44 16.88 5.92
CA GLY A 161 25.98 17.63 7.09
C GLY A 161 26.74 17.20 8.32
N ASP A 162 27.47 18.13 8.94
CA ASP A 162 27.95 17.92 10.30
C ASP A 162 26.73 17.68 11.19
N GLY A 163 26.65 16.46 11.76
CA GLY A 163 25.71 16.18 12.83
C GLY A 163 25.82 17.28 13.87
N GLN A 164 24.67 17.75 14.39
CA GLN A 164 24.57 18.89 15.29
C GLN A 164 25.70 18.87 16.34
N THR A 165 26.73 19.71 16.14
CA THR A 165 27.74 19.97 17.17
C THR A 165 27.01 20.83 18.20
N GLY A 166 26.60 20.18 19.28
CA GLY A 166 25.45 20.58 20.08
C GLY A 166 25.55 21.94 20.79
N VAL A 167 24.40 22.36 21.32
CA VAL A 167 24.26 22.83 22.72
C VAL A 167 22.92 22.29 23.24
#